data_AF-A0A915N775-F1
#
_entry.id   AF-A0A915N775-F1
#
_cell.length_a   1.000
_cell.length_b   1.000
_cell.length_c   1.000
_cell.angle_alpha   90.00
_cell.angle_beta   90.00
_cell.angle_gamma   90.00
#
_symmetry.space_group_name_H-M   'P 1'
#
loop_
_entity.id
_entity.type
_entity.pdbx_description
1 polymer ?
#
loop_
_entity_poly.entity_id
_entity_poly.type
_entity_poly.pdbx_seq_one_letter_code
_entity_poly.pdbx_strand_id
1 'polypeptide(L)'
;MNRMNAKLVNCSPLPLLPGPLSVFFNNSFVSTSNLKLVLPGEEFRCLLGVDPAIKVEYKRANTSNEQFGFMTKKSLSTHEQAISLRNAKANQSVQITIREPVPKAVDDQVKIALIQPDLKTQKSECRLTKEHNLEWTVKLAPDEQRELVVKWTAEYPAQEVKYSSQKFLVGNNRKF
;
A
#
# COMPACT_ATOMS: atom_id res chain seq x y z
N MET A 1 1.69 -8.30 8.93
CA MET A 1 1.62 -9.50 8.08
C MET A 1 0.95 -9.19 6.73
N ASN A 2 1.72 -9.13 5.64
CA ASN A 2 1.19 -8.96 4.28
C ASN A 2 0.66 -10.31 3.78
N ARG A 3 -0.57 -10.38 3.25
CA ARG A 3 -1.15 -11.61 2.67
C ARG A 3 -1.52 -11.36 1.22
N MET A 4 -0.99 -12.16 0.29
CA MET A 4 -1.40 -12.10 -1.11
C MET A 4 -2.70 -12.89 -1.29
N ASN A 5 -3.61 -12.30 -2.05
CA ASN A 5 -4.86 -12.93 -2.47
C ASN A 5 -4.76 -13.17 -3.97
N ALA A 6 -5.07 -14.39 -4.40
CA ALA A 6 -5.21 -14.69 -5.82
C ALA A 6 -6.68 -14.72 -6.21
N LYS A 7 -6.95 -14.26 -7.43
CA LYS A 7 -8.23 -14.39 -8.10
C LYS A 7 -8.05 -15.43 -9.20
N LEU A 8 -8.85 -16.48 -9.16
CA LEU A 8 -8.76 -17.64 -10.04
C LEU A 8 -10.12 -17.88 -10.68
N VAL A 9 -10.13 -18.51 -11.85
CA VAL A 9 -11.35 -18.95 -12.54
C VAL A 9 -11.36 -20.47 -12.52
N ASN A 10 -12.51 -21.08 -12.25
CA ASN A 10 -12.68 -22.51 -12.47
C ASN A 10 -12.72 -22.80 -13.98
N CYS A 11 -11.57 -23.13 -14.55
CA CYS A 11 -11.44 -23.49 -15.96
C CYS A 11 -11.84 -24.95 -16.28
N SER A 12 -12.27 -25.72 -15.27
CA SER A 12 -12.70 -27.11 -15.49
C SER A 12 -14.16 -27.15 -15.96
N PRO A 13 -14.56 -28.20 -16.71
CA PRO A 13 -15.95 -28.36 -17.16
C PRO A 13 -16.91 -28.77 -16.02
N LEU A 14 -16.42 -28.95 -14.80
CA LEU A 14 -17.17 -29.46 -13.66
C LEU A 14 -17.15 -28.47 -12.48
N PRO A 15 -18.16 -28.51 -11.59
CA PRO A 15 -18.14 -27.71 -10.38
C PRO A 15 -17.05 -28.19 -9.41
N LEU A 16 -16.30 -27.25 -8.83
CA LEU A 16 -15.43 -27.52 -7.70
C LEU A 16 -16.27 -27.52 -6.43
N LEU A 17 -16.31 -28.67 -5.75
CA LEU A 17 -17.14 -28.86 -4.57
C LEU A 17 -16.56 -28.11 -3.35
N PRO A 18 -17.42 -27.72 -2.39
CA PRO A 18 -16.95 -27.13 -1.14
C PRO A 18 -16.03 -28.07 -0.38
N GLY A 19 -14.90 -27.56 0.13
CA GLY A 19 -13.98 -28.39 0.90
C GLY A 19 -12.64 -27.71 1.20
N PRO A 20 -11.74 -28.42 1.89
CA PRO A 20 -10.40 -27.92 2.18
C PRO A 20 -9.59 -27.73 0.88
N LEU A 21 -8.96 -26.57 0.75
CA LEU A 21 -8.07 -26.20 -0.34
C LEU A 21 -6.66 -25.99 0.22
N SER A 22 -5.70 -26.77 -0.28
CA SER A 22 -4.27 -26.57 0.00
C SER A 22 -3.63 -25.82 -1.16
N VAL A 23 -2.89 -24.76 -0.85
CA VAL A 23 -2.23 -23.90 -1.82
C VAL A 23 -0.73 -24.16 -1.80
N PHE A 24 -0.18 -24.48 -2.96
CA PHE A 24 1.24 -24.73 -3.16
C PHE A 24 1.83 -23.70 -4.13
N PHE A 25 3.05 -23.26 -3.87
CA PHE A 25 3.82 -22.36 -4.74
C PHE A 25 5.25 -22.90 -4.86
N ASN A 26 5.75 -23.08 -6.08
CA ASN A 26 7.05 -23.72 -6.34
C ASN A 26 7.27 -25.01 -5.55
N ASN A 27 6.29 -25.93 -5.62
CA ASN A 27 6.26 -27.21 -4.87
C ASN A 27 6.33 -27.08 -3.34
N SER A 28 6.20 -25.88 -2.77
CA SER A 28 6.18 -25.66 -1.33
C SER A 28 4.76 -25.35 -0.86
N PHE A 29 4.35 -25.92 0.27
CA PHE A 29 3.07 -25.61 0.90
C PHE A 29 3.07 -24.17 1.41
N VAL A 30 2.02 -23.42 1.09
CA VAL A 30 1.91 -22.01 1.46
C VAL A 30 0.80 -21.75 2.45
N SER A 31 -0.40 -22.27 2.21
CA SER A 31 -1.54 -22.10 3.11
C SER A 31 -2.66 -23.12 2.85
N THR A 32 -3.55 -23.24 3.83
CA THR A 32 -4.86 -23.88 3.65
C THR A 32 -5.97 -22.83 3.70
N SER A 33 -7.06 -23.10 2.98
CA SER A 33 -8.32 -22.34 3.06
C SER A 33 -9.50 -23.28 2.79
N ASN A 34 -10.74 -22.80 2.95
CA ASN A 34 -11.92 -23.56 2.56
C ASN A 34 -12.50 -22.98 1.26
N LEU A 35 -12.59 -23.83 0.24
CA LEU A 35 -13.26 -23.53 -1.01
C LEU A 35 -14.78 -23.64 -0.82
N LYS A 36 -15.52 -22.71 -1.40
CA LYS A 36 -16.98 -22.82 -1.53
C LYS A 36 -17.31 -23.63 -2.79
N LEU A 37 -18.59 -23.89 -3.07
CA LEU A 37 -18.97 -24.40 -4.39
C LEU A 37 -18.56 -23.35 -5.45
N VAL A 38 -17.83 -23.76 -6.48
CA VAL A 38 -17.43 -22.90 -7.60
C VAL A 38 -17.82 -23.57 -8.91
N LEU A 39 -18.76 -22.98 -9.65
CA LEU A 39 -19.24 -23.52 -10.92
C LEU A 39 -18.20 -23.32 -12.04
N PRO A 40 -18.31 -24.06 -13.17
CA PRO A 40 -17.49 -23.80 -14.35
C PRO A 40 -17.55 -22.33 -14.80
N GLY A 41 -16.40 -21.70 -15.01
CA GLY A 41 -16.28 -20.29 -15.37
C GLY A 41 -16.46 -19.29 -14.20
N GLU A 42 -16.82 -19.76 -13.01
CA GLU A 42 -16.97 -18.90 -11.84
C GLU A 42 -15.61 -18.52 -11.24
N GLU A 43 -15.52 -17.28 -10.74
CA GLU A 43 -14.33 -16.75 -10.10
C GLU A 43 -14.31 -17.07 -8.60
N PHE A 44 -13.16 -17.47 -8.10
CA PHE A 44 -12.93 -17.67 -6.68
C PHE A 44 -11.62 -17.04 -6.22
N ARG A 45 -11.50 -16.85 -4.90
CA ARG A 45 -10.29 -16.28 -4.30
C ARG A 45 -9.68 -17.26 -3.31
N CYS A 46 -8.36 -17.35 -3.31
CA CYS A 46 -7.62 -18.09 -2.30
C CYS A 46 -6.45 -17.25 -1.75
N LEU A 47 -6.01 -17.60 -0.56
CA LEU A 47 -4.83 -17.01 0.07
C LEU A 47 -3.59 -17.71 -0.48
N LEU A 48 -2.64 -16.94 -1.02
CA LEU A 48 -1.43 -17.46 -1.66
C LEU A 48 -0.18 -17.15 -0.83
N GLY A 49 -0.35 -16.78 0.44
CA GLY A 49 0.75 -16.41 1.34
C GLY A 49 1.53 -15.19 0.85
N VAL A 50 2.83 -15.16 1.11
CA VAL A 50 3.76 -14.13 0.63
C VAL A 50 4.62 -14.78 -0.46
N ASP A 51 4.70 -14.18 -1.65
CA ASP A 51 5.67 -14.59 -2.66
C ASP A 51 7.08 -14.11 -2.24
N PRO A 52 8.00 -15.02 -1.86
CA PRO A 52 9.32 -14.61 -1.35
C PRO A 52 10.19 -13.95 -2.43
N ALA A 53 9.85 -14.11 -3.71
CA ALA A 53 10.56 -13.46 -4.80
C ALA A 53 10.17 -11.99 -4.94
N ILE A 54 9.06 -11.53 -4.36
CA ILE A 54 8.65 -10.13 -4.40
C ILE A 54 8.95 -9.47 -3.06
N LYS A 55 9.93 -8.57 -3.06
CA LYS A 55 10.34 -7.85 -1.85
C LYS A 55 9.78 -6.44 -1.86
N VAL A 56 9.17 -6.06 -0.74
CA VAL A 56 8.66 -4.72 -0.47
C VAL A 56 9.22 -4.29 0.87
N GLU A 57 10.10 -3.31 0.86
CA GLU A 57 10.79 -2.82 2.05
C GLU A 57 10.48 -1.34 2.26
N TYR A 58 10.01 -1.01 3.46
CA TYR A 58 9.78 0.38 3.87
C TYR A 58 11.05 0.86 4.56
N LYS A 59 11.69 1.89 4.00
CA LYS A 59 12.78 2.58 4.68
C LYS A 59 12.23 3.37 5.88
N ARG A 60 13.10 3.78 6.79
CA ARG A 60 12.71 4.62 7.92
C ARG A 60 12.07 5.91 7.40
N ALA A 61 10.86 6.21 7.86
CA ALA A 61 10.20 7.48 7.58
C ALA A 61 11.00 8.63 8.19
N ASN A 62 11.13 9.72 7.44
CA ASN A 62 11.68 10.97 7.91
C ASN A 62 10.55 11.95 8.15
N THR A 63 10.59 12.64 9.29
CA THR A 63 9.64 13.71 9.61
C THR A 63 10.42 14.91 10.12
N SER A 64 10.30 16.04 9.42
CA SER A 64 10.85 17.32 9.85
C SER A 64 9.71 18.28 10.20
N ASN A 65 9.94 19.13 11.20
CA ASN A 65 8.99 20.15 11.61
C ASN A 65 9.68 21.51 11.57
N GLU A 66 9.05 22.46 10.89
CA GLU A 66 9.53 23.83 10.76
C GLU A 66 8.44 24.77 11.28
N GLN A 67 8.83 25.85 11.95
CA GLN A 67 7.90 26.91 12.36
C GLN A 67 8.21 28.17 11.57
N PHE A 68 7.19 28.83 11.03
CA PHE A 68 7.32 30.07 10.29
C PHE A 68 6.19 31.06 10.60
N GLY A 69 6.44 32.33 10.29
CA GLY A 69 5.49 33.44 10.47
C GLY A 69 5.83 34.34 11.67
N PHE A 70 5.87 35.65 11.41
CA PHE A 70 6.25 36.67 12.41
C PHE A 70 5.09 37.08 13.34
N MET A 71 3.83 36.99 12.87
CA MET A 71 2.65 37.48 13.60
C MET A 71 1.68 36.35 14.01
N THR A 72 1.58 35.28 13.22
CA THR A 72 0.88 34.03 13.56
C THR A 72 1.85 32.88 13.34
N LYS A 73 2.30 32.24 14.42
CA LYS A 73 3.19 31.09 14.33
C LYS A 73 2.43 29.94 13.65
N LYS A 74 2.95 29.48 12.51
CA LYS A 74 2.48 28.29 11.80
C LYS A 74 3.54 27.21 11.92
N SER A 75 3.09 25.97 12.00
CA SER A 75 3.93 24.78 11.98
C SER A 75 3.74 24.05 10.65
N LEU A 76 4.83 23.61 10.05
CA LEU A 76 4.86 22.79 8.86
C LEU A 76 5.59 21.49 9.18
N SER A 77 4.85 20.39 9.13
CA SER A 77 5.40 19.06 9.22
C SER A 77 5.58 18.50 7.82
N THR A 78 6.79 18.04 7.49
CA THR A 78 7.07 17.33 6.24
C THR A 78 7.33 15.88 6.56
N HIS A 79 6.54 14.99 5.97
CA HIS A 79 6.70 13.55 6.08
C HIS A 79 7.21 12.98 4.77
N GLU A 80 8.23 12.13 4.84
CA GLU A 80 8.83 11.44 3.70
C GLU A 80 9.01 9.96 3.99
N GLN A 81 8.48 9.11 3.12
CA GLN A 81 8.55 7.65 3.19
C GLN A 81 9.05 7.10 1.87
N ALA A 82 10.14 6.35 1.91
CA ALA A 82 10.67 5.63 0.75
C ALA A 82 10.32 4.14 0.83
N ILE A 83 9.88 3.57 -0.29
CA ILE A 83 9.42 2.19 -0.42
C ILE A 83 10.23 1.54 -1.53
N SER A 84 11.04 0.55 -1.19
CA SER A 84 11.83 -0.23 -2.13
C SER A 84 11.05 -1.46 -2.58
N LEU A 85 10.88 -1.61 -3.88
CA LEU A 85 10.24 -2.75 -4.53
C LEU A 85 11.29 -3.52 -5.31
N ARG A 86 11.33 -4.84 -5.16
CA ARG A 86 12.21 -5.70 -5.97
C ARG A 86 11.48 -6.95 -6.43
N ASN A 87 11.59 -7.22 -7.73
CA ASN A 87 11.21 -8.49 -8.33
C ASN A 87 12.45 -9.38 -8.43
N ALA A 88 12.55 -10.45 -7.63
CA ALA A 88 13.64 -11.42 -7.67
C ALA A 88 13.28 -12.68 -8.49
N LYS A 89 12.25 -12.61 -9.36
CA LYS A 89 11.95 -13.67 -10.32
C LYS A 89 12.89 -13.56 -11.52
N ALA A 90 13.46 -14.68 -11.96
CA ALA A 90 14.47 -14.72 -13.02
C ALA A 90 13.92 -14.51 -14.45
N ASN A 91 12.65 -14.83 -14.71
CA ASN A 91 12.10 -14.88 -16.07
C ASN A 91 10.68 -14.33 -16.21
N GLN A 92 10.15 -13.69 -15.16
CA GLN A 92 8.77 -13.20 -15.14
C GLN A 92 8.70 -11.75 -14.68
N SER A 93 8.11 -10.88 -15.50
CA SER A 93 7.70 -9.54 -15.05
C SER A 93 6.47 -9.61 -14.15
N VAL A 94 6.39 -8.71 -13.18
CA VAL A 94 5.25 -8.61 -12.26
C VAL A 94 4.67 -7.21 -12.24
N GLN A 95 3.36 -7.12 -12.07
CA GLN A 95 2.68 -5.86 -11.82
C GLN A 95 2.38 -5.75 -10.32
N ILE A 96 2.93 -4.72 -9.68
CA ILE A 96 2.79 -4.47 -8.25
C ILE A 96 1.96 -3.21 -8.06
N THR A 97 0.89 -3.34 -7.27
CA THR A 97 0.10 -2.18 -6.82
C THR A 97 0.38 -1.90 -5.34
N ILE A 98 0.91 -0.72 -5.03
CA ILE A 98 1.14 -0.22 -3.67
C ILE A 98 0.09 0.83 -3.33
N ARG A 99 -0.49 0.75 -2.14
CA ARG A 99 -1.45 1.72 -1.61
C ARG A 99 -0.90 2.31 -0.32
N GLU A 100 -0.61 3.60 -0.34
CA GLU A 100 -0.15 4.35 0.82
C GLU A 100 -1.22 5.36 1.27
N PRO A 101 -1.62 5.38 2.54
CA PRO A 101 -2.53 6.41 3.03
C PRO A 101 -1.85 7.78 3.01
N VAL A 102 -2.54 8.78 2.46
CA VAL A 102 -2.14 10.19 2.54
C VAL A 102 -3.15 10.90 3.43
N PRO A 103 -2.74 11.69 4.43
CA PRO A 103 -3.67 12.39 5.29
C PRO A 103 -4.66 13.27 4.49
N LYS A 104 -5.88 13.35 4.99
CA LYS A 104 -6.87 14.31 4.52
C LYS A 104 -6.98 15.45 5.53
N ALA A 105 -7.05 16.68 5.05
CA ALA A 105 -7.40 17.81 5.89
C ALA A 105 -8.82 17.62 6.45
N VAL A 106 -8.95 17.67 7.77
CA VAL A 106 -10.24 17.53 8.48
C VAL A 106 -10.81 18.90 8.85
N ASP A 107 -9.94 19.89 9.04
CA ASP A 107 -10.26 21.26 9.43
C ASP A 107 -9.63 22.22 8.41
N ASP A 108 -10.30 23.34 8.12
CA ASP A 108 -9.83 24.39 7.21
C ASP A 108 -8.52 25.05 7.68
N GLN A 109 -8.21 24.94 8.98
CA GLN A 109 -6.93 25.40 9.56
C GLN A 109 -5.75 24.47 9.23
N VAL A 110 -6.01 23.25 8.75
CA VAL A 110 -4.98 22.26 8.42
C VAL A 110 -4.89 22.12 6.90
N LYS A 111 -3.72 22.42 6.33
CA LYS A 111 -3.48 22.22 4.90
C LYS A 111 -2.56 21.03 4.69
N ILE A 112 -3.06 20.03 3.96
CA ILE A 112 -2.25 18.89 3.52
C ILE A 112 -1.90 19.06 2.04
N ALA A 113 -0.62 18.93 1.71
CA ALA A 113 -0.17 18.93 0.32
C ALA A 113 0.69 17.70 0.01
N LEU A 114 0.35 16.97 -1.05
CA LEU A 114 1.19 15.91 -1.58
C LEU A 114 2.31 16.54 -2.44
N ILE A 115 3.56 16.34 -2.03
CA ILE A 115 4.76 16.89 -2.68
C ILE A 115 5.35 15.88 -3.66
N GLN A 116 5.43 14.61 -3.26
CA GLN A 116 5.85 13.51 -4.13
C GLN A 116 4.92 12.31 -3.89
N PRO A 117 4.55 11.60 -4.96
CA PRO A 117 4.94 11.76 -6.35
C PRO A 117 4.20 12.93 -7.00
N ASP A 118 4.78 13.47 -8.08
CA ASP A 118 4.07 14.44 -8.90
C ASP A 118 3.02 13.71 -9.75
N LEU A 119 1.77 13.80 -9.30
CA LEU A 119 0.63 13.17 -9.96
C LEU A 119 0.37 13.72 -11.37
N LYS A 120 0.91 14.89 -11.75
CA LYS A 120 0.74 15.43 -13.11
C LYS A 120 1.61 14.71 -14.12
N THR A 121 2.83 14.36 -13.72
CA THR A 121 3.83 13.70 -14.58
C THR A 121 3.71 12.17 -14.53
N GLN A 122 3.25 11.60 -13.42
CA GLN A 122 3.17 10.14 -13.23
C GLN A 122 1.75 9.56 -13.36
N LYS A 123 0.83 10.24 -14.05
CA LYS A 123 -0.60 9.84 -14.15
C LYS A 123 -0.86 8.39 -14.55
N SER A 124 0.01 7.81 -15.37
CA SER A 124 -0.14 6.43 -15.86
C SER A 124 0.15 5.38 -14.79
N GLU A 125 1.01 5.70 -13.83
CA GLU A 125 1.48 4.76 -12.81
C GLU A 125 0.96 5.10 -11.41
N CYS A 126 0.58 6.36 -11.16
CA CYS A 126 0.21 6.83 -9.83
C CYS A 126 -1.07 7.65 -9.83
N ARG A 127 -1.96 7.38 -8.87
CA ARG A 127 -3.20 8.15 -8.66
C ARG A 127 -3.55 8.26 -7.18
N LEU A 128 -4.17 9.38 -6.80
CA LEU A 128 -4.80 9.53 -5.49
C LEU A 128 -6.27 9.11 -5.58
N THR A 129 -6.71 8.17 -4.74
CA THR A 129 -8.10 7.69 -4.71
C THR A 129 -9.00 8.61 -3.87
N LYS A 130 -10.32 8.42 -3.97
CA LYS A 130 -11.30 9.20 -3.19
C LYS A 130 -11.18 8.95 -1.68
N GLU A 131 -10.69 7.78 -1.32
CA GLU A 131 -10.41 7.34 0.06
C GLU A 131 -9.06 7.88 0.58
N HIS A 132 -8.44 8.82 -0.13
CA HIS A 132 -7.14 9.42 0.22
C HIS A 132 -6.00 8.39 0.33
N ASN A 133 -6.04 7.36 -0.52
CA ASN A 133 -4.91 6.46 -0.71
C ASN A 133 -4.19 6.80 -2.00
N LEU A 134 -2.88 6.90 -1.92
CA LEU A 134 -1.99 7.03 -3.06
C LEU A 134 -1.69 5.63 -3.59
N GLU A 135 -2.20 5.35 -4.78
CA GLU A 135 -2.08 4.06 -5.44
C GLU A 135 -1.06 4.15 -6.58
N TRP A 136 0.06 3.43 -6.45
CA TRP A 136 0.98 3.17 -7.55
C TRP A 136 0.69 1.82 -8.15
N THR A 137 0.72 1.71 -9.47
CA THR A 137 0.77 0.46 -10.21
C THR A 137 2.00 0.46 -11.09
N VAL A 138 2.95 -0.40 -10.76
CA VAL A 138 4.26 -0.47 -11.39
C VAL A 138 4.46 -1.86 -11.98
N LYS A 139 4.94 -1.92 -13.22
CA LYS A 139 5.43 -3.17 -13.80
C LYS A 139 6.93 -3.25 -13.56
N LEU A 140 7.39 -4.34 -12.92
CA LEU A 140 8.81 -4.66 -12.73
C LEU A 140 9.19 -5.83 -13.62
N ALA A 141 10.24 -5.68 -14.40
CA ALA A 141 10.91 -6.74 -15.14
C ALA A 141 11.60 -7.74 -14.19
N PRO A 142 12.05 -8.90 -14.71
CA PRO A 142 12.90 -9.83 -13.94
C PRO A 142 14.10 -9.12 -13.33
N ASP A 143 14.41 -9.42 -12.07
CA ASP A 143 15.51 -8.83 -11.29
C ASP A 143 15.48 -7.29 -11.14
N GLU A 144 14.40 -6.63 -11.54
CA GLU A 144 14.26 -5.17 -11.44
C GLU A 144 13.98 -4.73 -10.00
N GLN A 145 14.62 -3.64 -9.60
CA GLN A 145 14.35 -2.92 -8.37
C GLN A 145 13.93 -1.48 -8.68
N ARG A 146 12.93 -0.99 -7.95
CA ARG A 146 12.41 0.37 -8.08
C ARG A 146 12.12 0.96 -6.71
N GLU A 147 12.40 2.25 -6.56
CA GLU A 147 12.07 3.00 -5.36
C GLU A 147 10.89 3.94 -5.62
N LEU A 148 9.91 3.90 -4.72
CA LEU A 148 8.79 4.83 -4.67
C LEU A 148 8.97 5.76 -3.49
N VAL A 149 8.70 7.04 -3.68
CA VAL A 149 8.81 8.05 -2.62
C VAL A 149 7.46 8.72 -2.42
N VAL A 150 7.06 8.79 -1.16
CA VAL A 150 5.83 9.42 -0.70
C VAL A 150 6.23 10.58 0.17
N LYS A 151 5.93 11.80 -0.27
CA LYS A 151 6.24 13.00 0.47
C LYS A 151 5.02 13.88 0.54
N TRP A 152 4.61 14.26 1.74
CA TRP A 152 3.52 15.19 1.94
C TRP A 152 3.85 16.14 3.08
N THR A 153 3.21 17.30 3.07
CA THR A 153 3.32 18.31 4.12
C THR A 153 1.99 18.56 4.78
N ALA A 154 2.05 18.90 6.07
CA ALA A 154 0.92 19.34 6.87
C ALA A 154 1.25 20.71 7.49
N GLU A 155 0.55 21.75 7.07
CA GLU A 155 0.61 23.08 7.67
C GLU A 155 -0.56 23.24 8.65
N TYR A 156 -0.28 23.68 9.88
CA TYR A 156 -1.27 23.89 10.93
C TYR A 156 -0.87 25.04 11.87
N PRO A 157 -1.82 25.70 12.56
CA PRO A 157 -1.50 26.76 13.52
C PRO A 157 -0.67 26.21 14.68
N ALA A 158 0.37 26.92 15.10
CA ALA A 158 1.27 26.50 16.18
C ALA A 158 0.70 26.73 17.59
N GLN A 159 -0.57 27.15 17.71
CA GLN A 159 -1.23 27.26 19.01
C GLN A 159 -1.42 25.86 19.60
N GLU A 160 -1.23 25.79 20.91
CA GLU A 160 -1.08 24.58 21.71
C GLU A 160 -2.40 23.77 21.74
N VAL A 161 -2.72 23.09 20.63
CA VAL A 161 -3.59 21.94 20.71
C VAL A 161 -2.75 20.87 21.38
N LYS A 162 -3.06 20.59 22.66
CA LYS A 162 -2.63 19.37 23.35
C LYS A 162 -2.98 18.19 22.45
N TYR A 163 -2.05 17.78 21.60
CA TYR A 163 -2.11 16.46 20.99
C TYR A 163 -1.75 15.48 22.10
N SER A 164 -2.77 15.14 22.89
CA SER A 164 -2.87 13.80 23.44
C SER A 164 -2.44 12.85 22.33
N SER A 165 -1.46 12.01 22.61
CA SER A 165 -0.94 10.96 21.73
C SER A 165 -2.00 9.90 21.38
N GLN A 166 -3.29 10.22 21.51
CA GLN A 166 -4.45 9.36 21.36
C GLN A 166 -5.55 10.13 20.63
N LYS A 167 -5.45 10.24 19.30
CA LYS A 167 -6.57 10.29 18.31
C LYS A 167 -6.09 10.76 16.93
N PHE A 168 -4.95 10.24 16.46
CA PHE A 168 -4.92 9.84 15.06
C PHE A 168 -5.51 8.43 15.04
N LEU A 169 -6.80 8.29 14.74
CA LEU A 169 -7.37 7.00 14.37
C LEU A 169 -6.88 6.66 12.96
N VAL A 170 -5.57 6.46 12.81
CA VAL A 170 -5.05 5.51 11.83
C VAL A 170 -5.04 4.21 12.59
N GLY A 171 -5.95 3.30 12.24
CA GLY A 171 -6.00 1.94 12.78
C GLY A 171 -4.68 1.24 12.49
N ASN A 172 -3.69 1.46 13.35
CA ASN A 172 -2.37 0.90 13.22
C ASN A 172 -2.34 -0.44 13.96
N ASN A 173 -3.09 -1.42 13.44
CA ASN A 173 -2.87 -2.82 13.75
C ASN A 173 -1.95 -3.43 12.68
N ARG A 174 -0.68 -3.03 12.72
CA ARG A 174 0.41 -3.83 12.14
C ARG A 174 1.56 -3.83 13.15
N LYS A 175 1.39 -4.63 14.21
CA LYS A 175 2.54 -5.20 14.91
C LYS A 175 3.25 -6.18 13.95
N PHE A 176 4.57 -6.17 14.07
CA PHE A 176 5.60 -6.99 13.42
C PHE A 176 5.10 -8.36 12.93
#